data_AF-A0A9B0U418-F1
#
_entry.id   AF-A0A9B0U418-F1
#
_cell.length_a   1.000
_cell.length_b   1.000
_cell.length_c   1.000
_cell.angle_alpha   90.00
_cell.angle_beta   90.00
_cell.angle_gamma   90.00
#
_symmetry.space_group_name_H-M   'P 1'
#
loop_
_entity.id
_entity.type
_entity.pdbx_description
1 polymer ?
#
loop_
_entity_poly.entity_id
_entity_poly.type
_entity_poly.pdbx_seq_one_letter_code
_entity_poly.pdbx_strand_id
1 'polypeptide(L)'
;MLPFSCWRTGLLLLLLHAAAVKETWQAEEKTCDLVGEKGKESEKELALLKRLKPLFNKSFESTVGQGPDTYIYMFRVCREASNHTAGAGLVQINKSNGKETVVGRLNQTHIFNGSNWIMLIYKGGDEYDNHCGKEQRRAVVMISCNRHTLADGCDFVCRSKPRNVPAAYRGVGDDQLGEESEERDDHLLPM
;
A
#
# COMPACT_ATOMS: atom_id res chain seq x y z
N MET A 1 50.50 -61.93 -0.06
CA MET A 1 49.15 -62.44 0.26
C MET A 1 48.48 -61.40 1.17
N LEU A 2 47.27 -60.98 0.80
CA LEU A 2 46.57 -59.76 1.23
C LEU A 2 46.17 -59.78 2.73
N PRO A 3 46.23 -58.63 3.44
CA PRO A 3 45.42 -58.41 4.64
C PRO A 3 44.07 -57.77 4.25
N PHE A 4 42.98 -58.34 4.78
CA PHE A 4 41.61 -57.95 4.49
C PHE A 4 41.24 -56.62 5.18
N SER A 5 40.90 -55.66 4.31
CA SER A 5 40.17 -54.41 4.57
C SER A 5 38.76 -54.71 5.08
N CYS A 6 38.40 -54.25 6.27
CA CYS A 6 37.00 -54.19 6.70
C CYS A 6 36.79 -53.30 7.94
N TRP A 7 36.93 -51.96 7.84
CA TRP A 7 36.29 -51.08 8.85
C TRP A 7 36.09 -49.59 8.50
N ARG A 8 36.15 -49.16 7.24
CA ARG A 8 36.08 -47.71 6.94
C ARG A 8 35.04 -47.24 5.93
N THR A 9 34.15 -48.10 5.45
CA THR A 9 33.16 -47.71 4.42
C THR A 9 31.72 -47.57 4.93
N GLY A 10 31.44 -47.84 6.21
CA GLY A 10 30.07 -47.81 6.75
C GLY A 10 29.57 -46.44 7.23
N LEU A 11 30.46 -45.49 7.56
CA LEU A 11 30.03 -44.19 8.15
C LEU A 11 29.88 -43.04 7.14
N LEU A 12 30.38 -43.20 5.91
CA LEU A 12 30.37 -42.12 4.91
C LEU A 12 29.09 -42.08 4.05
N LEU A 13 28.25 -43.13 4.06
CA LEU A 13 26.98 -43.11 3.31
C LEU A 13 25.76 -42.62 4.13
N LEU A 14 25.84 -42.56 5.46
CA LEU A 14 24.72 -42.10 6.30
C LEU A 14 24.69 -40.57 6.53
N LEU A 15 25.77 -39.84 6.21
CA LEU A 15 25.81 -38.39 6.38
C LEU A 15 25.38 -37.59 5.13
N LEU A 16 25.18 -38.25 3.99
CA LEU A 16 24.78 -37.59 2.73
C LEU A 16 23.25 -37.44 2.54
N HIS A 17 22.42 -37.91 3.47
CA HIS A 17 20.95 -37.78 3.39
C HIS A 17 20.35 -36.69 4.29
N ALA A 18 21.17 -35.87 4.96
CA ALA A 18 20.68 -34.75 5.77
C ALA A 18 20.44 -33.45 4.98
N ALA A 19 20.48 -33.48 3.65
CA ALA A 19 19.93 -32.42 2.81
C ALA A 19 18.44 -32.64 2.56
N ALA A 20 17.68 -32.89 3.63
CA ALA A 20 16.22 -32.83 3.57
C ALA A 20 15.84 -31.35 3.50
N VAL A 21 15.50 -30.93 2.28
CA VAL A 21 14.73 -29.76 1.88
C VAL A 21 14.15 -29.00 3.07
N LYS A 22 14.79 -27.89 3.44
CA LYS A 22 14.09 -26.84 4.18
C LYS A 22 13.08 -26.26 3.20
N GLU A 23 11.89 -26.85 3.12
CA GLU A 23 10.74 -26.09 2.65
C GLU A 23 10.58 -24.97 3.65
N THR A 24 11.07 -23.80 3.27
CA THR A 24 10.80 -22.59 4.00
C THR A 24 9.30 -22.36 3.83
N TRP A 25 8.53 -22.75 4.83
CA TRP A 25 7.18 -22.23 5.07
C TRP A 25 7.34 -20.74 5.40
N GLN A 26 7.74 -19.94 4.42
CA GLN A 26 7.54 -18.49 4.49
C GLN A 26 6.04 -18.33 4.29
N ALA A 27 5.33 -18.04 5.38
CA ALA A 27 4.00 -17.48 5.26
C ALA A 27 4.08 -16.33 4.25
N GLU A 28 3.35 -16.44 3.15
CA GLU A 28 3.37 -15.45 2.09
C GLU A 28 3.06 -14.07 2.70
N GLU A 29 4.04 -13.16 2.68
CA GLU A 29 3.83 -11.83 3.22
C GLU A 29 2.68 -11.16 2.45
N LYS A 30 1.63 -10.73 3.18
CA LYS A 30 0.48 -10.06 2.56
C LYS A 30 0.94 -8.84 1.78
N THR A 31 0.54 -8.79 0.52
CA THR A 31 0.86 -7.73 -0.43
C THR A 31 -0.41 -7.06 -0.93
N CYS A 32 -0.28 -6.02 -1.76
CA CYS A 32 -1.41 -5.39 -2.42
C CYS A 32 -2.19 -6.41 -3.28
N ASP A 33 -3.50 -6.42 -3.12
CA ASP A 33 -4.47 -7.08 -4.01
C ASP A 33 -5.17 -5.98 -4.82
N LEU A 34 -5.13 -6.10 -6.14
CA LEU A 34 -5.75 -5.13 -7.03
C LEU A 34 -7.25 -5.37 -7.10
N VAL A 35 -8.04 -4.30 -7.10
CA VAL A 35 -9.50 -4.44 -7.21
C VAL A 35 -9.87 -4.98 -8.59
N GLY A 36 -10.48 -6.16 -8.63
CA GLY A 36 -10.89 -6.84 -9.85
C GLY A 36 -11.06 -8.33 -9.62
N GLU A 37 -11.31 -9.09 -10.68
CA GLU A 37 -11.26 -10.56 -10.62
C GLU A 37 -9.79 -11.03 -10.58
N LYS A 38 -9.47 -11.92 -9.64
CA LYS A 38 -8.12 -12.49 -9.52
C LYS A 38 -7.73 -13.22 -10.81
N GLY A 39 -6.56 -12.92 -11.35
CA GLY A 39 -6.07 -13.42 -12.64
C GLY A 39 -6.54 -12.61 -13.86
N LYS A 40 -7.34 -11.56 -13.66
CA LYS A 40 -7.72 -10.57 -14.69
C LYS A 40 -7.37 -9.15 -14.26
N GLU A 41 -6.35 -9.01 -13.43
CA GLU A 41 -5.87 -7.71 -12.98
C GLU A 41 -5.28 -6.91 -14.16
N SER A 42 -5.36 -5.59 -14.06
CA SER A 42 -4.79 -4.70 -15.08
C SER A 42 -3.27 -4.84 -15.14
N GLU A 43 -2.74 -5.18 -16.32
CA GLU A 43 -1.30 -5.27 -16.56
C GLU A 43 -0.56 -3.96 -16.23
N LYS A 44 -1.21 -2.81 -16.47
CA LYS A 44 -0.68 -1.48 -16.14
C LYS A 44 -0.52 -1.33 -14.63
N GLU A 45 -1.52 -1.74 -13.85
CA GLU A 45 -1.48 -1.67 -12.39
C GLU A 45 -0.40 -2.60 -11.82
N LEU A 46 -0.31 -3.84 -12.34
CA LEU A 46 0.72 -4.80 -11.97
C LEU A 46 2.14 -4.28 -12.27
N ALA A 47 2.35 -3.62 -13.40
CA ALA A 47 3.63 -3.00 -13.75
C ALA A 47 3.99 -1.88 -12.76
N LEU A 48 3.03 -1.08 -12.32
CA LEU A 48 3.25 -0.05 -11.30
C LEU A 48 3.55 -0.65 -9.93
N LEU A 49 2.85 -1.70 -9.50
CA LEU A 49 3.18 -2.42 -8.27
C LEU A 49 4.60 -2.98 -8.32
N LYS A 50 5.00 -3.56 -9.45
CA LYS A 50 6.38 -4.04 -9.67
C LYS A 50 7.39 -2.90 -9.57
N ARG A 51 7.07 -1.72 -10.10
CA ARG A 51 7.91 -0.52 -10.00
C ARG A 51 8.04 0.00 -8.57
N LEU A 52 6.99 -0.11 -7.75
CA LEU A 52 7.00 0.34 -6.36
C LEU A 52 7.65 -0.65 -5.38
N LYS A 53 8.04 -1.86 -5.81
CA LYS A 53 8.71 -2.86 -4.96
C LYS A 53 9.85 -2.33 -4.07
N PRO A 54 10.73 -1.41 -4.52
CA PRO A 54 11.78 -0.85 -3.67
C PRO A 54 11.26 -0.11 -2.42
N LEU A 55 9.98 0.24 -2.38
CA LEU A 55 9.33 0.93 -1.26
C LEU A 55 8.70 -0.02 -0.24
N PHE A 56 8.57 -1.32 -0.52
CA PHE A 56 7.82 -2.25 0.34
C PHE A 56 8.44 -2.38 1.75
N ASN A 57 9.76 -2.27 1.84
CA ASN A 57 10.49 -2.35 3.11
C ASN A 57 10.65 -0.99 3.80
N LYS A 58 10.05 0.07 3.27
CA LYS A 58 10.03 1.39 3.89
C LYS A 58 8.75 1.57 4.72
N SER A 59 8.85 2.42 5.73
CA SER A 59 7.73 2.89 6.52
C SER A 59 7.74 4.41 6.52
N PHE A 60 6.56 5.00 6.35
CA PHE A 60 6.36 6.44 6.34
C PHE A 60 5.46 6.80 7.50
N GLU A 61 5.92 7.74 8.31
CA GLU A 61 5.19 8.22 9.48
C GLU A 61 5.07 9.73 9.44
N SER A 62 3.94 10.25 9.89
CA SER A 62 3.77 11.69 10.15
C SER A 62 2.85 11.91 11.34
N THR A 63 3.13 12.95 12.11
CA THR A 63 2.29 13.37 13.22
C THR A 63 1.60 14.68 12.85
N VAL A 64 0.26 14.70 12.93
CA VAL A 64 -0.57 15.85 12.58
C VAL A 64 -1.54 16.16 13.71
N GLY A 65 -1.82 17.43 13.95
CA GLY A 65 -2.77 17.90 14.95
C GLY A 65 -2.10 18.53 16.18
N GLN A 66 -2.91 18.87 17.18
CA GLN A 66 -2.47 19.51 18.42
C GLN A 66 -3.26 18.98 19.62
N GLY A 67 -2.59 18.82 20.76
CA GLY A 67 -3.23 18.40 22.02
C GLY A 67 -3.84 16.99 21.93
N PRO A 68 -5.08 16.78 22.42
CA PRO A 68 -5.74 15.47 22.42
C PRO A 68 -6.09 14.97 21.01
N ASP A 69 -6.21 15.89 20.04
CA ASP A 69 -6.47 15.60 18.63
C ASP A 69 -5.17 15.49 17.82
N THR A 70 -4.13 14.93 18.44
CA THR A 70 -2.88 14.61 17.77
C THR A 70 -2.95 13.17 17.25
N TYR A 71 -2.68 12.99 15.96
CA TYR A 71 -2.73 11.70 15.29
C TYR A 71 -1.39 11.37 14.65
N ILE A 72 -1.01 10.11 14.75
CA ILE A 72 0.13 9.53 14.04
C ILE A 72 -0.43 8.73 12.86
N TYR A 73 0.02 9.05 11.66
CA TYR A 73 -0.30 8.30 10.45
C TYR A 73 0.88 7.41 10.11
N MET A 74 0.61 6.11 9.93
CA MET A 74 1.61 5.15 9.48
C MET A 74 1.17 4.57 8.14
N PHE A 75 2.05 4.64 7.15
CA PHE A 75 1.80 4.19 5.80
C PHE A 75 2.92 3.28 5.33
N ARG A 76 2.54 2.17 4.68
CA ARG A 76 3.46 1.28 3.99
C ARG A 76 2.92 0.89 2.63
N VAL A 77 3.83 0.78 1.66
CA VAL A 77 3.48 0.36 0.30
C VAL A 77 3.42 -1.17 0.25
N CYS A 78 2.24 -1.73 0.04
CA CYS A 78 1.99 -3.16 -0.13
C CYS A 78 2.51 -4.03 1.01
N ARG A 79 2.52 -3.49 2.23
CA ARG A 79 2.88 -4.18 3.47
C ARG A 79 2.02 -3.66 4.61
N GLU A 80 1.88 -4.49 5.65
CA GLU A 80 1.11 -4.11 6.83
C GLU A 80 1.78 -2.94 7.54
N ALA A 81 1.03 -1.86 7.72
CA ALA A 81 1.48 -0.61 8.33
C ALA A 81 1.52 -0.67 9.86
N SER A 82 0.76 -1.60 10.46
CA SER A 82 0.71 -1.82 11.91
C SER A 82 0.68 -3.31 12.22
N ASN A 83 1.22 -3.69 13.38
CA ASN A 83 1.17 -5.05 13.90
C ASN A 83 -0.18 -5.38 14.56
N HIS A 84 -1.02 -4.38 14.82
CA HIS A 84 -2.30 -4.56 15.49
C HIS A 84 -3.41 -5.00 14.53
N THR A 85 -3.37 -4.50 13.29
CA THR A 85 -4.42 -4.76 12.30
C THR A 85 -3.86 -5.35 11.03
N ALA A 86 -4.13 -6.65 10.84
CA ALA A 86 -3.71 -7.37 9.66
C ALA A 86 -4.30 -6.77 8.37
N GLY A 87 -3.49 -6.69 7.32
CA GLY A 87 -3.87 -6.18 6.00
C GLY A 87 -4.11 -4.67 5.91
N ALA A 88 -3.83 -3.88 6.96
CA ALA A 88 -3.92 -2.42 6.90
C ALA A 88 -2.69 -1.83 6.17
N GLY A 89 -2.91 -1.07 5.11
CA GLY A 89 -1.84 -0.38 4.36
C GLY A 89 -1.59 1.05 4.84
N LEU A 90 -2.60 1.65 5.47
CA LEU A 90 -2.49 2.95 6.14
C LEU A 90 -3.38 2.97 7.39
N VAL A 91 -2.81 3.37 8.51
CA VAL A 91 -3.51 3.53 9.79
C VAL A 91 -3.37 4.95 10.33
N GLN A 92 -4.37 5.35 11.10
CA GLN A 92 -4.38 6.56 11.91
C GLN A 92 -4.44 6.14 13.38
N ILE A 93 -3.50 6.62 14.20
CA ILE A 93 -3.43 6.31 15.63
C ILE A 93 -3.63 7.61 16.39
N ASN A 94 -4.65 7.67 17.24
CA ASN A 94 -4.82 8.80 18.15
C ASN A 94 -3.77 8.72 19.26
N LYS A 95 -2.91 9.74 19.38
CA LYS A 95 -1.79 9.76 20.34
C LYS A 95 -2.24 9.81 21.79
N SER A 96 -3.43 10.33 22.08
CA SER A 96 -3.94 10.48 23.45
C SER A 96 -4.42 9.17 24.07
N ASN A 97 -5.03 8.29 23.29
CA ASN A 97 -5.66 7.05 23.79
C ASN A 97 -5.16 5.78 23.08
N GLY A 98 -4.30 5.90 22.08
CA GLY A 98 -3.76 4.77 21.32
C GLY A 98 -4.75 4.09 20.38
N LYS A 99 -5.96 4.65 20.19
CA LYS A 99 -6.97 4.08 19.30
C LYS A 99 -6.45 4.10 17.86
N GLU A 100 -6.23 2.92 17.30
CA GLU A 100 -5.93 2.72 15.88
C GLU A 100 -7.23 2.72 15.08
N THR A 101 -7.20 3.35 13.91
CA THR A 101 -8.28 3.34 12.91
C THR A 101 -7.65 3.05 11.56
N VAL A 102 -8.18 2.04 10.86
CA VAL A 102 -7.71 1.69 9.52
C VAL A 102 -8.28 2.68 8.52
N VAL A 103 -7.39 3.35 7.78
CA VAL A 103 -7.80 4.30 6.74
C VAL A 103 -7.94 3.59 5.39
N GLY A 104 -7.13 2.56 5.14
CA GLY A 104 -7.24 1.74 3.93
C GLY A 104 -6.48 0.41 4.05
N ARG A 105 -6.97 -0.60 3.32
CA ARG A 105 -6.45 -1.98 3.33
C ARG A 105 -5.78 -2.34 2.01
N LEU A 106 -4.82 -3.26 2.13
CA LEU A 106 -4.04 -3.77 1.00
C LEU A 106 -4.89 -4.59 0.02
N ASN A 107 -5.97 -5.21 0.49
CA ASN A 107 -6.82 -6.09 -0.31
C ASN A 107 -7.76 -5.36 -1.28
N GLN A 108 -7.79 -4.03 -1.24
CA GLN A 108 -8.56 -3.21 -2.17
C GLN A 108 -7.70 -2.06 -2.69
N THR A 109 -6.68 -2.43 -3.45
CA THR A 109 -5.71 -1.51 -4.02
C THR A 109 -6.13 -1.08 -5.43
N HIS A 110 -6.01 0.21 -5.71
CA HIS A 110 -5.97 0.74 -7.06
C HIS A 110 -4.71 1.59 -7.24
N ILE A 111 -4.10 1.54 -8.43
CA ILE A 111 -2.90 2.31 -8.71
C ILE A 111 -2.86 2.76 -10.17
N PHE A 112 -2.54 4.01 -10.41
CA PHE A 112 -2.31 4.52 -11.77
C PHE A 112 -1.30 5.65 -11.71
N ASN A 113 -0.78 6.04 -12.86
CA ASN A 113 0.26 7.05 -12.94
C ASN A 113 -0.03 8.08 -14.03
N GLY A 114 0.47 9.29 -13.82
CA GLY A 114 0.70 10.26 -14.88
C GLY A 114 2.17 10.28 -15.28
N SER A 115 2.60 11.35 -15.95
CA SER A 115 3.97 11.53 -16.43
C SER A 115 5.00 11.62 -15.31
N ASN A 116 4.67 12.30 -14.21
CA ASN A 116 5.58 12.61 -13.10
C ASN A 116 4.97 12.31 -11.72
N TRP A 117 3.92 11.51 -11.65
CA TRP A 117 3.28 11.12 -10.38
C TRP A 117 2.63 9.74 -10.48
N ILE A 118 2.48 9.07 -9.34
CA ILE A 118 1.75 7.82 -9.16
C ILE A 118 0.69 8.07 -8.09
N MET A 119 -0.55 7.68 -8.34
CA MET A 119 -1.61 7.67 -7.33
C MET A 119 -1.87 6.24 -6.88
N LEU A 120 -1.75 6.00 -5.57
CA LEU A 120 -2.01 4.73 -4.91
C LEU A 120 -3.21 4.91 -3.98
N ILE A 121 -4.20 4.03 -4.10
CA ILE A 121 -5.44 4.09 -3.34
C ILE A 121 -5.63 2.78 -2.59
N TYR A 122 -5.83 2.88 -1.27
CA TYR A 122 -6.28 1.76 -0.44
C TYR A 122 -7.70 2.02 0.03
N LYS A 123 -8.64 1.17 -0.37
CA LYS A 123 -10.04 1.22 0.06
C LYS A 123 -10.29 0.28 1.24
N GLY A 124 -11.54 0.16 1.67
CA GLY A 124 -11.95 -0.81 2.68
C GLY A 124 -11.41 -0.52 4.08
N GLY A 125 -11.17 0.75 4.41
CA GLY A 125 -10.88 1.16 5.79
C GLY A 125 -12.11 1.05 6.70
N ASP A 126 -11.93 1.44 7.96
CA ASP A 126 -13.01 1.40 8.93
C ASP A 126 -14.09 2.44 8.58
N GLU A 127 -15.34 2.16 8.91
CA GLU A 127 -16.48 3.04 8.64
C GLU A 127 -16.44 4.30 9.49
N TYR A 128 -16.83 5.43 8.92
CA TYR A 128 -17.03 6.65 9.70
C TYR A 128 -18.17 6.47 10.69
N ASP A 129 -18.02 7.02 11.91
CA ASP A 129 -19.06 6.88 12.94
C ASP A 129 -20.29 7.76 12.62
N ASN A 130 -20.05 9.08 12.51
CA ASN A 130 -21.11 10.10 12.35
C ASN A 130 -20.91 10.98 11.10
N HIS A 131 -19.98 10.63 10.22
CA HIS A 131 -19.66 11.39 9.01
C HIS A 131 -19.83 10.51 7.76
N CYS A 132 -19.87 11.15 6.60
CA CYS A 132 -19.82 10.51 5.29
C CYS A 132 -20.82 9.34 5.10
N GLY A 133 -21.99 9.39 5.75
CA GLY A 133 -23.01 8.34 5.64
C GLY A 133 -22.54 6.96 6.12
N LYS A 134 -21.56 6.90 7.04
CA LYS A 134 -20.90 5.66 7.50
C LYS A 134 -20.18 4.89 6.39
N GLU A 135 -19.75 5.58 5.33
CA GLU A 135 -18.92 4.94 4.31
C GLU A 135 -17.59 4.46 4.91
N GLN A 136 -17.02 3.43 4.31
CA GLN A 136 -15.68 2.97 4.65
C GLN A 136 -14.65 4.03 4.28
N ARG A 137 -13.69 4.28 5.19
CA ARG A 137 -12.53 5.13 4.91
C ARG A 137 -11.75 4.61 3.71
N ARG A 138 -11.07 5.53 3.04
CA ARG A 138 -10.10 5.23 1.98
C ARG A 138 -8.89 6.13 2.10
N ALA A 139 -7.72 5.57 1.84
CA ALA A 139 -6.48 6.31 1.69
C ALA A 139 -6.22 6.61 0.21
N VAL A 140 -5.81 7.85 -0.09
CA VAL A 140 -5.34 8.26 -1.42
C VAL A 140 -3.97 8.89 -1.23
N VAL A 141 -2.94 8.23 -1.76
CA VAL A 141 -1.54 8.63 -1.63
C VAL A 141 -1.02 9.05 -3.00
N MET A 142 -0.57 10.31 -3.10
CA MET A 142 0.05 10.83 -4.31
C MET A 142 1.57 10.81 -4.15
N ILE A 143 2.23 10.03 -5.01
CA ILE A 143 3.69 9.87 -5.05
C ILE A 143 4.21 10.70 -6.22
N SER A 144 4.78 11.87 -5.92
CA SER A 144 5.37 12.75 -6.93
C SER A 144 6.81 12.33 -7.27
N CYS A 145 7.19 12.49 -8.53
CA CYS A 145 8.56 12.20 -8.98
C CYS A 145 9.54 13.21 -8.38
N ASN A 146 10.53 12.70 -7.65
CA ASN A 146 11.71 13.43 -7.24
C ASN A 146 12.96 12.61 -7.63
N ARG A 147 13.85 13.20 -8.42
CA ARG A 147 15.06 12.51 -8.92
C ARG A 147 16.16 12.38 -7.86
N HIS A 148 16.04 13.10 -6.75
CA HIS A 148 17.07 13.18 -5.71
C HIS A 148 16.83 12.21 -4.54
N THR A 149 15.66 11.57 -4.48
CA THR A 149 15.33 10.64 -3.41
C THR A 149 14.56 9.45 -3.94
N LEU A 150 14.83 8.27 -3.36
CA LEU A 150 14.01 7.08 -3.61
C LEU A 150 12.64 7.20 -2.94
N ALA A 151 12.62 7.75 -1.73
CA ALA A 151 11.43 8.12 -0.99
C ALA A 151 11.84 8.98 0.20
N ASP A 152 11.12 10.08 0.44
CA ASP A 152 11.36 10.97 1.56
C ASP A 152 10.04 11.47 2.12
N GLY A 153 9.86 11.30 3.43
CA GLY A 153 8.68 11.73 4.18
C GLY A 153 7.32 11.30 3.61
N CYS A 154 6.26 11.70 4.28
CA CYS A 154 4.90 11.76 3.76
C CYS A 154 4.18 12.88 4.51
N ASP A 155 3.53 13.80 3.80
CA ASP A 155 2.59 14.75 4.40
C ASP A 155 1.16 14.23 4.20
N PHE A 156 0.40 14.11 5.29
CA PHE A 156 -0.95 13.55 5.25
C PHE A 156 -2.00 14.63 5.39
N VAL A 157 -2.79 14.81 4.33
CA VAL A 157 -3.92 15.73 4.30
C VAL A 157 -5.22 14.95 4.47
N CYS A 158 -5.94 15.24 5.56
CA CYS A 158 -7.25 14.65 5.82
C CYS A 158 -8.36 15.45 5.12
N ARG A 159 -9.19 14.78 4.30
CA ARG A 159 -10.36 15.39 3.66
C ARG A 159 -11.60 14.59 4.00
N SER A 160 -12.51 15.17 4.79
CA SER A 160 -13.76 14.56 5.25
C SER A 160 -15.02 15.16 4.61
N LYS A 161 -14.89 15.99 3.56
CA LYS A 161 -16.05 16.70 3.00
C LYS A 161 -17.07 15.71 2.37
N PRO A 162 -18.38 15.86 2.65
CA PRO A 162 -19.43 15.06 2.04
C PRO A 162 -19.44 15.27 0.52
N ARG A 163 -19.51 14.17 -0.23
CA ARG A 163 -19.62 14.20 -1.69
C ARG A 163 -21.00 14.68 -2.11
N ASN A 164 -21.15 15.98 -2.38
CA ASN A 164 -22.18 16.46 -3.31
C ASN A 164 -21.73 16.39 -4.79
N VAL A 165 -20.55 15.82 -5.06
CA VAL A 165 -19.99 15.69 -6.41
C VAL A 165 -19.51 14.24 -6.61
N PRO A 166 -19.79 13.60 -7.75
CA PRO A 166 -19.29 12.26 -8.07
C PRO A 166 -17.76 12.19 -7.98
N ALA A 167 -17.23 10.98 -7.90
CA ALA A 167 -15.79 10.75 -7.92
C ALA A 167 -15.13 11.40 -9.16
N ALA A 168 -14.47 12.55 -8.97
CA ALA A 168 -13.66 13.19 -10.00
C ALA A 168 -12.42 12.38 -10.42
N TYR A 169 -12.18 11.23 -9.77
CA TYR A 169 -11.23 10.23 -10.24
C TYR A 169 -11.97 9.11 -10.97
N ARG A 170 -12.62 9.45 -12.09
CA ARG A 170 -12.69 8.51 -13.22
C ARG A 170 -11.30 8.53 -13.83
N GLY A 171 -10.69 7.35 -13.98
CA GLY A 171 -9.37 7.22 -14.58
C GLY A 171 -9.36 7.96 -15.91
N VAL A 172 -8.42 8.89 -16.06
CA VAL A 172 -8.12 9.52 -17.35
C VAL A 172 -7.52 8.40 -18.21
N GLY A 173 -8.40 7.70 -18.93
CA GLY A 173 -8.02 7.01 -20.15
C GLY A 173 -7.92 8.07 -21.24
N ASP A 174 -6.93 7.93 -22.12
CA ASP A 174 -6.53 8.92 -23.13
C ASP A 174 -7.56 9.10 -24.29
N ASP A 175 -8.85 8.78 -24.08
CA ASP A 175 -9.86 8.68 -25.13
C ASP A 175 -11.00 9.73 -25.04
N GLN A 176 -10.81 10.84 -24.33
CA GLN A 176 -11.77 11.96 -24.34
C GLN A 176 -11.11 13.28 -24.75
N LEU A 177 -10.66 13.32 -26.01
CA LEU A 177 -10.64 14.57 -26.77
C LEU A 177 -12.03 14.78 -27.39
N GLY A 178 -12.91 15.40 -26.63
CA GLY A 178 -14.14 16.02 -27.12
C GLY A 178 -14.22 17.41 -26.53
N GLU A 179 -14.20 18.43 -27.37
CA GLU A 179 -14.36 19.83 -26.98
C GLU A 179 -15.62 20.01 -26.11
N GLU A 180 -15.44 20.38 -24.84
CA GLU A 180 -16.49 21.02 -24.05
C GLU A 180 -15.96 22.37 -23.57
N SER A 181 -16.77 23.39 -23.86
CA SER A 181 -16.52 24.82 -23.78
C SER A 181 -15.98 25.31 -22.43
N GLU A 182 -15.05 26.27 -22.49
CA GLU A 182 -14.54 27.03 -21.36
C GLU A 182 -15.67 27.72 -20.58
N GLU A 183 -16.15 27.12 -19.49
CA GLU A 183 -16.93 27.84 -18.47
C GLU A 183 -15.93 28.50 -17.52
N ARG A 184 -15.71 29.80 -17.76
CA ARG A 184 -14.91 30.70 -16.92
C ARG A 184 -15.52 30.77 -15.51
N ASP A 185 -14.84 30.15 -14.54
CA ASP A 185 -15.21 30.20 -13.12
C ASP A 185 -14.77 31.54 -12.50
N ASP A 186 -15.72 32.47 -12.36
CA ASP A 186 -15.53 33.85 -11.84
C ASP A 186 -15.45 33.93 -10.30
N HIS A 187 -15.06 32.85 -9.60
CA HIS A 187 -14.95 32.82 -8.13
C HIS A 187 -13.54 32.56 -7.60
N LEU A 188 -12.51 33.06 -8.29
CA LEU A 188 -11.19 33.19 -7.67
C LEU A 188 -11.15 34.42 -6.76
N LEU A 189 -11.09 34.17 -5.45
CA LEU A 189 -10.78 35.21 -4.47
C LEU A 189 -9.37 35.78 -4.77
N PRO A 190 -9.19 37.11 -4.72
CA PRO A 190 -7.88 37.73 -4.90
C PRO A 190 -6.93 37.36 -3.75
N MET A 191 -5.65 37.22 -4.08
CA MET A 191 -4.55 37.03 -3.12
C MET A 191 -4.42 38.21 -2.15
#